data_AF-A0A1G1YTM7-F1
#
_entry.id   AF-A0A1G1YTM7-F1
#
_cell.length_a   1.000
_cell.length_b   1.000
_cell.length_c   1.000
_cell.angle_alpha   90.00
_cell.angle_beta   90.00
_cell.angle_gamma   90.00
#
_symmetry.space_group_name_H-M   'P 1'
#
loop_
_entity.id
_entity.type
_entity.pdbx_description
1 polymer ?
#
loop_
_entity_poly.entity_id
_entity_poly.type
_entity_poly.pdbx_seq_one_letter_code
_entity_poly.pdbx_strand_id
1 'polypeptide(L)'
;MSENREKPWRDNPEDEKFYNEDYLIQIFEEENEEEIKKAAEIHQWSQDRINSWKYYIPLRRKTIEQTRQNSTQRIADNPVPTAAEISMGCYIEKIEPQVREAVVELRSKGYATFLSGFDADGQRIVFECKDLKDFQLPQDLKRNFLEKGVDLSLEDNEIRMTFYNFFTLKQIKKFWDQISSVLPDLSHEAPICLTNAAKEFRNVRTPKNSKV
;
A
#
# COMPACT_ATOMS: atom_id res chain seq x y z
N MET A 1 -13.97 30.23 23.15
CA MET A 1 -13.84 29.16 24.16
C MET A 1 -13.88 27.86 23.40
N SER A 2 -12.72 27.29 23.09
CA SER A 2 -12.60 26.02 22.39
C SER A 2 -12.86 24.89 23.39
N GLU A 3 -13.97 24.19 23.23
CA GLU A 3 -14.23 22.95 23.95
C GLU A 3 -13.10 21.96 23.65
N ASN A 4 -12.26 21.77 24.67
CA ASN A 4 -11.25 20.73 24.72
C ASN A 4 -12.01 19.41 24.85
N ARG A 5 -12.30 18.74 23.72
CA ARG A 5 -12.83 17.37 23.74
C ARG A 5 -11.69 16.46 24.20
N GLU A 6 -11.59 16.24 25.51
CA GLU A 6 -10.75 15.19 26.07
C GLU A 6 -11.08 13.87 25.37
N LYS A 7 -10.05 13.23 24.80
CA LYS A 7 -10.18 11.90 24.19
C LYS A 7 -10.53 10.92 25.31
N PRO A 8 -11.72 10.28 25.32
CA PRO A 8 -12.25 9.55 26.48
C PRO A 8 -11.57 8.19 26.74
N TRP A 9 -10.34 7.97 26.28
CA TRP A 9 -9.68 6.65 26.23
C TRP A 9 -8.26 6.64 26.80
N ARG A 10 -7.94 7.53 27.76
CA ARG A 10 -6.60 7.65 28.38
C ARG A 10 -6.58 7.22 29.86
N ASP A 11 -7.21 6.10 30.19
CA ASP A 11 -7.25 5.63 31.59
C ASP A 11 -5.98 4.86 31.99
N ASN A 12 -5.18 4.37 31.03
CA ASN A 12 -3.88 3.74 31.29
C ASN A 12 -2.81 4.18 30.28
N PRO A 13 -1.74 4.89 30.69
CA PRO A 13 -0.62 5.28 29.82
C PRO A 13 0.06 4.10 29.13
N GLU A 14 0.02 2.90 29.72
CA GLU A 14 0.60 1.69 29.11
C GLU A 14 -0.15 1.22 27.87
N ASP A 15 -1.38 1.70 27.65
CA ASP A 15 -2.20 1.30 26.51
C ASP A 15 -1.92 2.14 25.26
N GLU A 16 -1.15 3.24 25.38
CA GLU A 16 -0.81 4.12 24.25
C GLU A 16 -0.04 3.37 23.15
N LYS A 17 0.76 2.37 23.52
CA LYS A 17 1.49 1.52 22.57
C LYS A 17 0.56 0.75 21.62
N PHE A 18 -0.66 0.38 22.04
CA PHE A 18 -1.59 -0.36 21.19
C PHE A 18 -2.22 0.50 20.09
N TYR A 19 -2.08 1.83 20.15
CA TYR A 19 -2.52 2.71 19.06
C TYR A 19 -1.41 2.95 18.02
N ASN A 20 -0.20 2.42 18.26
CA ASN A 20 0.89 2.44 17.31
C ASN A 20 0.82 1.19 16.42
N GLU A 21 0.66 1.40 15.10
CA GLU A 21 0.55 0.32 14.13
C GLU A 21 1.80 -0.58 14.08
N ASP A 22 3.00 -0.01 14.19
CA ASP A 22 4.25 -0.78 14.18
C ASP A 22 4.32 -1.71 15.40
N TYR A 23 3.87 -1.23 16.57
CA TYR A 23 3.77 -2.07 17.75
C TYR A 23 2.76 -3.21 17.58
N LEU A 24 1.59 -2.90 17.00
CA LEU A 24 0.61 -3.94 16.69
C LEU A 24 1.18 -4.97 15.70
N ILE A 25 1.87 -4.53 14.65
CA ILE A 25 2.53 -5.45 13.72
C ILE A 25 3.52 -6.35 14.46
N GLN A 26 4.36 -5.78 15.32
CA GLN A 26 5.36 -6.52 16.09
C GLN A 26 4.73 -7.63 16.95
N ILE A 27 3.68 -7.34 17.73
CA ILE A 27 3.09 -8.36 18.62
C ILE A 27 2.45 -9.52 17.84
N PHE A 28 1.93 -9.27 16.63
CA PHE A 28 1.42 -10.32 15.75
C PHE A 28 2.55 -11.09 15.07
N GLU A 29 3.67 -10.45 14.74
CA GLU A 29 4.85 -11.13 14.22
C GLU A 29 5.54 -12.05 15.24
N GLU A 30 5.50 -11.66 16.52
CA GLU A 30 6.02 -12.42 17.65
C GLU A 30 5.04 -13.47 18.18
N GLU A 31 3.81 -13.52 17.63
CA GLU A 31 2.72 -14.39 18.10
C GLU A 31 2.46 -14.25 19.62
N ASN A 32 2.57 -13.03 20.15
CA ASN A 32 2.36 -12.75 21.57
C ASN A 32 0.85 -12.71 21.88
N GLU A 33 0.27 -13.87 22.17
CA GLU A 33 -1.19 -14.04 22.39
C GLU A 33 -1.74 -13.15 23.52
N GLU A 34 -0.95 -12.86 24.56
CA GLU A 34 -1.38 -11.98 25.66
C GLU A 34 -1.53 -10.53 25.18
N GLU A 35 -0.52 -10.00 24.51
CA GLU A 35 -0.55 -8.65 23.95
C GLU A 35 -1.58 -8.53 22.80
N ILE A 36 -1.73 -9.56 21.97
CA ILE A 36 -2.77 -9.61 20.92
C ILE A 36 -4.17 -9.56 21.53
N LYS A 37 -4.41 -10.32 22.61
CA LYS A 37 -5.69 -10.30 23.31
C LYS A 37 -5.97 -8.92 23.92
N LYS A 38 -4.96 -8.30 24.55
CA LYS A 38 -5.09 -6.95 25.11
C LYS A 38 -5.37 -5.91 24.00
N ALA A 39 -4.67 -5.99 22.87
CA ALA A 39 -4.94 -5.15 21.71
C ALA A 39 -6.37 -5.33 21.19
N ALA A 40 -6.84 -6.59 21.08
CA ALA A 40 -8.18 -6.90 20.62
C ALA A 40 -9.27 -6.35 21.55
N GLU A 41 -9.06 -6.37 22.87
CA GLU A 41 -9.97 -5.77 23.85
C GLU A 41 -10.03 -4.25 23.71
N ILE A 42 -8.87 -3.58 23.62
CA ILE A 42 -8.76 -2.11 23.47
C ILE A 42 -9.45 -1.63 22.19
N HIS A 43 -9.21 -2.32 21.07
CA HIS A 43 -9.76 -1.95 19.76
C HIS A 43 -11.11 -2.59 19.45
N GLN A 44 -11.65 -3.39 20.37
CA GLN A 44 -12.89 -4.16 20.18
C GLN A 44 -12.87 -5.00 18.89
N TRP A 45 -11.75 -5.66 18.61
CA TRP A 45 -11.59 -6.48 17.42
C TRP A 45 -12.40 -7.77 17.51
N SER A 46 -13.07 -8.13 16.41
CA SER A 46 -13.66 -9.46 16.26
C SER A 46 -12.59 -10.53 16.10
N GLN A 47 -12.95 -11.78 16.37
CA GLN A 47 -12.06 -12.92 16.13
C GLN A 47 -11.62 -13.00 14.66
N ASP A 48 -12.51 -12.66 13.72
CA ASP A 48 -12.19 -12.63 12.29
C ASP A 48 -11.12 -11.58 11.97
N ARG A 49 -11.17 -10.42 12.62
CA ARG A 49 -10.13 -9.38 12.47
C ARG A 49 -8.78 -9.85 13.00
N ILE A 50 -8.76 -10.49 14.18
CA ILE A 50 -7.53 -11.08 14.73
C ILE A 50 -6.96 -12.13 13.77
N ASN A 51 -7.82 -13.02 13.25
CA ASN A 51 -7.40 -14.05 12.30
C ASN A 51 -6.88 -13.45 11.00
N SER A 52 -7.49 -12.36 10.51
CA SER A 52 -7.02 -11.59 9.35
C SER A 52 -5.61 -11.03 9.58
N TRP A 53 -5.36 -10.42 10.74
CA TRP A 53 -4.05 -9.90 11.09
C TRP A 53 -3.00 -11.00 11.20
N LYS A 54 -3.32 -12.12 11.88
CA LYS A 54 -2.45 -13.30 11.96
C LYS A 54 -2.11 -13.88 10.59
N TYR A 55 -2.99 -13.75 9.60
CA TYR A 55 -2.74 -14.19 8.24
C TYR A 55 -1.88 -13.20 7.43
N TYR A 56 -2.27 -11.91 7.43
CA TYR A 56 -1.70 -10.92 6.52
C TYR A 56 -0.36 -10.35 6.96
N ILE A 57 -0.08 -10.26 8.26
CA ILE A 57 1.19 -9.73 8.76
C ILE A 57 2.38 -10.60 8.33
N PRO A 58 2.36 -11.94 8.54
CA PRO A 58 3.42 -12.80 8.03
C PRO A 58 3.55 -12.77 6.50
N LEU A 59 2.41 -12.70 5.79
CA LEU A 59 2.40 -12.60 4.32
C LEU A 59 3.07 -11.31 3.83
N ARG A 60 2.75 -10.17 4.47
CA ARG A 60 3.35 -8.86 4.22
C ARG A 60 4.86 -8.92 4.46
N ARG A 61 5.30 -9.41 5.62
CA ARG A 61 6.72 -9.53 5.98
C ARG A 61 7.50 -10.32 4.91
N LYS A 62 6.99 -11.50 4.54
CA LYS A 62 7.61 -12.35 3.51
C LYS A 62 7.67 -11.63 2.16
N THR A 63 6.64 -10.89 1.81
CA THR A 63 6.55 -10.16 0.54
C THR A 63 7.53 -8.99 0.50
N ILE A 64 7.64 -8.22 1.59
CA ILE A 64 8.60 -7.12 1.72
C ILE A 64 10.03 -7.66 1.64
N GLU A 65 10.33 -8.76 2.33
CA GLU A 65 11.66 -9.37 2.29
C GLU A 65 12.02 -9.84 0.88
N GLN A 66 11.10 -10.53 0.19
CA GLN A 66 11.31 -10.92 -1.21
C GLN A 66 11.52 -9.70 -2.13
N THR A 67 10.77 -8.61 -1.90
CA THR A 67 10.88 -7.36 -2.67
C THR A 67 12.25 -6.71 -2.47
N ARG A 68 12.78 -6.72 -1.23
CA ARG A 68 14.14 -6.25 -0.91
C ARG A 68 15.20 -7.09 -1.60
N GLN A 69 15.09 -8.42 -1.55
CA GLN A 69 16.01 -9.33 -2.22
C GLN A 69 16.03 -9.10 -3.74
N ASN A 70 14.85 -9.02 -4.37
CA ASN A 70 14.73 -8.74 -5.80
C ASN A 70 15.32 -7.38 -6.18
N SER A 71 15.09 -6.35 -5.36
CA SER A 71 15.66 -5.02 -5.58
C SER A 71 17.19 -5.02 -5.47
N THR A 72 17.75 -5.75 -4.51
CA THR A 72 19.22 -5.90 -4.37
C THR A 72 19.81 -6.61 -5.58
N GLN A 73 19.19 -7.72 -6.00
CA GLN A 73 19.61 -8.47 -7.18
C GLN A 73 19.55 -7.61 -8.45
N ARG A 74 18.44 -6.88 -8.64
CA ARG A 74 18.24 -5.93 -9.75
C ARG A 74 19.34 -4.86 -9.82
N ILE A 75 19.80 -4.36 -8.67
CA ILE A 75 20.89 -3.38 -8.58
C ILE A 75 22.23 -4.01 -8.95
N ALA A 76 22.47 -5.26 -8.56
CA ALA A 76 23.69 -5.98 -8.92
C ALA A 76 23.76 -6.29 -10.43
N ASP A 77 22.65 -6.73 -11.01
CA ASP A 77 22.61 -7.23 -12.39
C ASP A 77 22.49 -6.12 -13.44
N ASN A 78 21.72 -5.06 -13.16
CA ASN A 78 21.45 -4.01 -14.15
C ASN A 78 21.31 -2.61 -13.50
N PRO A 79 22.30 -2.03 -12.83
CA PRO A 79 22.11 -0.85 -11.97
C PRO A 79 21.54 0.43 -12.61
N VAL A 80 21.35 0.47 -13.94
CA VAL A 80 20.80 1.61 -14.69
C VAL A 80 19.27 1.56 -14.66
N PRO A 81 18.60 2.62 -14.17
CA PRO A 81 17.15 2.71 -14.21
C PRO A 81 16.63 3.05 -15.60
N THR A 82 15.48 2.50 -15.96
CA THR A 82 14.72 2.90 -17.14
C THR A 82 14.10 4.29 -16.96
N ALA A 83 13.62 4.92 -18.04
CA ALA A 83 12.92 6.20 -17.97
C ALA A 83 11.67 6.13 -17.07
N ALA A 84 10.93 5.03 -17.12
CA ALA A 84 9.78 4.79 -16.25
C ALA A 84 10.20 4.72 -14.77
N GLU A 85 11.29 4.03 -14.45
CA GLU A 85 11.85 3.94 -13.08
C GLU A 85 12.37 5.29 -12.58
N ILE A 86 12.97 6.10 -13.46
CA ILE A 86 13.37 7.49 -13.13
C ILE A 86 12.14 8.34 -12.79
N SER A 87 11.08 8.23 -13.61
CA SER A 87 9.81 8.95 -13.40
C SER A 87 9.13 8.51 -12.10
N MET A 88 9.07 7.20 -11.83
CA MET A 88 8.58 6.63 -10.56
C MET A 88 9.44 6.99 -9.35
N GLY A 89 10.75 7.17 -9.55
CA GLY A 89 11.70 7.36 -8.46
C GLY A 89 12.06 6.07 -7.73
N CYS A 90 11.89 4.90 -8.36
CA CYS A 90 12.28 3.61 -7.81
C CYS A 90 12.47 2.56 -8.92
N TYR A 91 13.20 1.48 -8.62
CA TYR A 91 13.17 0.27 -9.47
C TYR A 91 11.80 -0.40 -9.37
N ILE A 92 11.36 -1.03 -10.46
CA ILE A 92 10.09 -1.77 -10.51
C ILE A 92 10.06 -2.89 -9.45
N GLU A 93 11.22 -3.48 -9.16
CA GLU A 93 11.40 -4.53 -8.15
C GLU A 93 11.24 -4.04 -6.71
N LYS A 94 11.22 -2.71 -6.47
CA LYS A 94 10.86 -2.13 -5.17
C LYS A 94 9.35 -2.12 -4.92
N ILE A 95 8.55 -2.33 -5.95
CA ILE A 95 7.10 -2.44 -5.83
C ILE A 95 6.75 -3.90 -5.53
N GLU A 96 5.89 -4.11 -4.54
CA GLU A 96 5.44 -5.45 -4.14
C GLU A 96 4.78 -6.20 -5.32
N PRO A 97 5.06 -7.50 -5.49
CA PRO A 97 4.75 -8.24 -6.72
C PRO A 97 3.26 -8.29 -7.08
N GLN A 98 2.36 -8.29 -6.09
CA GLN A 98 0.92 -8.37 -6.31
C GLN A 98 0.30 -7.05 -6.78
N VAL A 99 0.95 -5.91 -6.57
CA VAL A 99 0.43 -4.58 -6.95
C VAL A 99 1.24 -3.94 -8.09
N ARG A 100 2.43 -4.48 -8.38
CA ARG A 100 3.39 -3.96 -9.36
C ARG A 100 2.79 -3.67 -10.74
N GLU A 101 2.13 -4.65 -11.35
CA GLU A 101 1.58 -4.47 -12.70
C GLU A 101 0.50 -3.40 -12.72
N ALA A 102 -0.35 -3.34 -11.70
CA ALA A 102 -1.35 -2.28 -11.58
C ALA A 102 -0.71 -0.90 -11.40
N VAL A 103 0.36 -0.76 -10.63
CA VAL A 103 1.09 0.52 -10.53
C VAL A 103 1.65 0.95 -11.88
N VAL A 104 2.27 0.03 -12.62
CA VAL A 104 2.82 0.33 -13.96
C VAL A 104 1.71 0.73 -14.93
N GLU A 105 0.59 0.01 -14.94
CA GLU A 105 -0.58 0.29 -15.77
C GLU A 105 -1.26 1.62 -15.40
N LEU A 106 -1.35 1.95 -14.11
CA LEU A 106 -1.91 3.23 -13.69
C LEU A 106 -1.00 4.38 -14.11
N ARG A 107 0.33 4.20 -14.03
CA ARG A 107 1.26 5.21 -14.52
C ARG A 107 1.23 5.38 -16.04
N SER A 108 1.02 4.31 -16.81
CA SER A 108 0.86 4.43 -18.27
C SER A 108 -0.42 5.20 -18.63
N LYS A 109 -1.46 5.12 -17.79
CA LYS A 109 -2.71 5.90 -17.88
C LYS A 109 -2.62 7.34 -17.33
N GLY A 110 -1.45 7.78 -16.89
CA GLY A 110 -1.24 9.15 -16.41
C GLY A 110 -1.32 9.36 -14.90
N TYR A 111 -1.59 8.32 -14.10
CA TYR A 111 -1.72 8.47 -12.65
C TYR A 111 -0.36 8.51 -11.95
N ALA A 112 -0.10 9.57 -11.18
CA ALA A 112 1.16 9.73 -10.45
C ALA A 112 1.15 8.99 -9.09
N THR A 113 1.39 7.68 -9.11
CA THR A 113 1.47 6.87 -7.87
C THR A 113 2.72 7.18 -7.04
N PHE A 114 2.60 7.29 -5.70
CA PHE A 114 3.77 7.43 -4.80
C PHE A 114 3.82 6.42 -3.65
N LEU A 115 2.73 5.71 -3.35
CA LEU A 115 2.69 4.63 -2.37
C LEU A 115 1.82 3.49 -2.88
N SER A 116 2.24 2.25 -2.65
CA SER A 116 1.48 1.05 -3.02
C SER A 116 1.87 -0.15 -2.17
N GLY A 117 0.95 -1.10 -1.97
CA GLY A 117 1.25 -2.40 -1.37
C GLY A 117 0.38 -2.72 -0.17
N PHE A 118 0.89 -3.54 0.75
CA PHE A 118 0.20 -3.90 1.98
C PHE A 118 -0.03 -2.69 2.89
N ASP A 119 -1.23 -2.66 3.47
CA ASP A 119 -1.60 -1.84 4.62
C ASP A 119 -2.07 -2.75 5.76
N ALA A 120 -2.31 -2.22 6.97
CA ALA A 120 -2.63 -3.01 8.17
C ALA A 120 -3.69 -4.12 7.95
N ASP A 121 -4.75 -3.83 7.19
CA ASP A 121 -5.89 -4.73 6.96
C ASP A 121 -6.21 -4.93 5.46
N GLY A 122 -5.24 -4.66 4.57
CA GLY A 122 -5.44 -4.91 3.15
C GLY A 122 -4.36 -4.36 2.23
N GLN A 123 -4.78 -3.59 1.23
CA GLN A 123 -3.91 -3.00 0.21
C GLN A 123 -4.34 -1.58 -0.14
N ARG A 124 -3.38 -0.75 -0.56
CA ARG A 124 -3.70 0.56 -1.15
C ARG A 124 -2.76 0.96 -2.28
N ILE A 125 -3.22 1.88 -3.11
CA ILE A 125 -2.41 2.70 -4.02
C ILE A 125 -2.79 4.16 -3.76
N VAL A 126 -1.79 5.01 -3.53
CA VAL A 126 -1.96 6.45 -3.28
C VAL A 126 -1.30 7.25 -4.39
N PHE A 127 -2.00 8.30 -4.83
CA PHE A 127 -1.63 9.19 -5.93
C PHE A 127 -1.21 10.57 -5.40
N GLU A 128 -0.25 11.23 -6.06
CA GLU A 128 0.19 12.58 -5.70
C GLU A 128 -0.89 13.64 -6.00
N CYS A 129 -1.73 13.35 -6.99
CA CYS A 129 -2.78 14.23 -7.48
C CYS A 129 -4.17 13.69 -7.12
N LYS A 130 -5.17 14.57 -7.19
CA LYS A 130 -6.58 14.25 -6.93
C LYS A 130 -7.30 13.73 -8.19
N ASP A 131 -6.63 12.84 -8.92
CA ASP A 131 -7.07 12.39 -10.26
C ASP A 131 -8.34 11.51 -10.19
N LEU A 132 -8.79 11.13 -8.99
CA LEU A 132 -9.98 10.31 -8.76
C LEU A 132 -11.21 11.10 -8.31
N LYS A 133 -11.10 12.42 -8.12
CA LYS A 133 -12.14 13.27 -7.49
C LYS A 133 -13.54 13.10 -8.08
N ASP A 134 -13.65 12.89 -9.39
CA ASP A 134 -14.92 12.73 -10.10
C ASP A 134 -15.13 11.30 -10.63
N PHE A 135 -14.19 10.40 -10.37
CA PHE A 135 -14.28 9.01 -10.80
C PHE A 135 -15.13 8.21 -9.81
N GLN A 136 -15.96 7.32 -10.33
CA GLN A 136 -16.68 6.34 -9.53
C GLN A 136 -16.38 4.94 -10.06
N LEU A 137 -16.00 4.04 -9.16
CA LEU A 137 -15.85 2.64 -9.50
C LEU A 137 -17.20 2.07 -9.98
N PRO A 138 -17.20 1.22 -11.03
CA PRO A 138 -18.40 0.53 -11.47
C PRO A 138 -19.09 -0.22 -10.32
N GLN A 139 -20.41 -0.05 -10.18
CA GLN A 139 -21.16 -0.65 -9.07
C GLN A 139 -21.11 -2.18 -9.06
N ASP A 140 -21.11 -2.80 -10.24
CA ASP A 140 -20.98 -4.26 -10.37
C ASP A 140 -19.61 -4.75 -9.91
N LEU A 141 -18.55 -3.96 -10.12
CA LEU A 141 -17.21 -4.27 -9.63
C LEU A 141 -17.18 -4.22 -8.10
N LYS A 142 -17.70 -3.14 -7.50
CA LYS A 142 -17.80 -3.01 -6.03
C LYS A 142 -18.58 -4.17 -5.41
N ARG A 143 -19.73 -4.52 -5.99
CA ARG A 143 -20.56 -5.63 -5.51
C ARG A 143 -19.82 -6.96 -5.59
N ASN A 144 -19.16 -7.25 -6.72
CA ASN A 144 -18.39 -8.48 -6.91
C ASN A 144 -17.25 -8.62 -5.88
N PHE A 145 -16.58 -7.51 -5.56
CA PHE A 145 -15.51 -7.48 -4.57
C PHE A 145 -16.06 -7.71 -3.17
N LEU A 146 -17.15 -7.04 -2.82
CA LEU A 146 -17.79 -7.20 -1.51
C LEU A 146 -18.29 -8.63 -1.29
N GLU A 147 -18.90 -9.26 -2.30
CA GLU A 147 -19.31 -10.67 -2.28
C GLU A 147 -18.14 -11.63 -2.02
N LYS A 148 -16.93 -11.25 -2.43
CA LYS A 148 -15.71 -12.02 -2.17
C LYS A 148 -15.09 -11.70 -0.81
N GLY A 149 -15.58 -10.71 -0.07
CA GLY A 149 -15.00 -10.23 1.17
C GLY A 149 -13.88 -9.20 0.97
N VAL A 150 -13.99 -8.37 -0.07
CA VAL A 150 -13.13 -7.20 -0.29
C VAL A 150 -13.99 -5.95 -0.31
N ASP A 151 -13.81 -5.05 0.64
CA ASP A 151 -14.39 -3.72 0.55
C ASP A 151 -13.48 -2.79 -0.25
N LEU A 152 -14.07 -2.02 -1.17
CA LEU A 152 -13.37 -1.08 -2.03
C LEU A 152 -13.76 0.35 -1.66
N SER A 153 -12.80 1.08 -1.09
CA SER A 153 -12.92 2.51 -0.88
C SER A 153 -12.10 3.30 -1.90
N LEU A 154 -12.66 4.43 -2.28
CA LEU A 154 -12.07 5.38 -3.23
C LEU A 154 -12.12 6.76 -2.60
N GLU A 155 -10.97 7.39 -2.46
CA GLU A 155 -10.83 8.80 -2.13
C GLU A 155 -10.24 9.54 -3.33
N ASP A 156 -10.25 10.89 -3.30
CA ASP A 156 -9.75 11.72 -4.40
C ASP A 156 -8.35 11.32 -4.92
N ASN A 157 -7.51 10.76 -4.04
CA ASN A 157 -6.12 10.40 -4.29
C ASN A 157 -5.74 9.01 -3.76
N GLU A 158 -6.68 8.14 -3.44
CA GLU A 158 -6.39 6.80 -2.91
C GLU A 158 -7.41 5.77 -3.40
N ILE A 159 -6.91 4.58 -3.74
CA ILE A 159 -7.72 3.37 -3.84
C ILE A 159 -7.28 2.44 -2.73
N ARG A 160 -8.23 1.97 -1.92
CA ARG A 160 -7.99 1.04 -0.82
C ARG A 160 -8.89 -0.17 -0.92
N MET A 161 -8.29 -1.33 -0.64
CA MET A 161 -8.97 -2.60 -0.48
C MET A 161 -8.83 -3.04 0.97
N THR A 162 -9.95 -3.27 1.66
CA THR A 162 -9.97 -3.88 2.99
C THR A 162 -10.42 -5.34 2.86
N PHE A 163 -9.69 -6.26 3.47
CA PHE A 163 -9.94 -7.69 3.33
C PHE A 163 -10.66 -8.28 4.55
N TYR A 164 -11.82 -8.90 4.31
CA TYR A 164 -12.57 -9.68 5.29
C TYR A 164 -12.38 -11.19 5.13
N ASN A 165 -11.78 -11.63 4.04
CA ASN A 165 -11.41 -13.02 3.76
C ASN A 165 -9.91 -13.14 3.51
N PHE A 166 -9.38 -14.37 3.54
CA PHE A 166 -7.97 -14.62 3.25
C PHE A 166 -7.71 -14.75 1.75
N PHE A 167 -6.75 -13.97 1.27
CA PHE A 167 -6.37 -13.93 -0.13
C PHE A 167 -4.87 -14.14 -0.29
N THR A 168 -4.52 -15.04 -1.21
CA THR A 168 -3.15 -15.20 -1.70
C THR A 168 -2.71 -13.98 -2.53
N LEU A 169 -1.40 -13.76 -2.66
CA LEU A 169 -0.86 -12.70 -3.54
C LEU A 169 -1.40 -12.77 -4.97
N LYS A 170 -1.64 -13.98 -5.50
CA LYS A 170 -2.22 -14.17 -6.84
C LYS A 170 -3.67 -13.68 -6.92
N GLN A 171 -4.46 -13.87 -5.87
CA GLN A 171 -5.83 -13.33 -5.80
C GLN A 171 -5.81 -11.81 -5.64
N ILE A 172 -4.95 -11.29 -4.76
CA ILE A 172 -4.77 -9.84 -4.57
C ILE A 172 -4.39 -9.17 -5.90
N LYS A 173 -3.46 -9.77 -6.65
CA LYS A 173 -3.09 -9.29 -7.98
C LYS A 173 -4.29 -9.21 -8.92
N LYS A 174 -5.12 -10.24 -8.97
CA LYS A 174 -6.34 -10.24 -9.81
C LYS A 174 -7.32 -9.13 -9.45
N PHE A 175 -7.37 -8.72 -8.18
CA PHE A 175 -8.17 -7.57 -7.77
C PHE A 175 -7.58 -6.28 -8.31
N TRP A 176 -6.27 -6.10 -8.16
CA TRP A 176 -5.56 -4.95 -8.72
C TRP A 176 -5.65 -4.87 -10.24
N ASP A 177 -5.53 -6.00 -10.95
CA ASP A 177 -5.69 -6.07 -12.41
C ASP A 177 -7.09 -5.62 -12.86
N GLN A 178 -8.14 -6.00 -12.11
CA GLN A 178 -9.51 -5.58 -12.40
C GLN A 178 -9.70 -4.08 -12.13
N ILE A 179 -9.16 -3.58 -11.02
CA ILE A 179 -9.21 -2.15 -10.68
C ILE A 179 -8.50 -1.35 -11.78
N SER A 180 -7.24 -1.66 -12.08
CA SER A 180 -6.48 -0.92 -13.08
C SER A 180 -7.14 -0.96 -14.46
N SER A 181 -7.82 -2.06 -14.82
CA SER A 181 -8.53 -2.18 -16.10
C SER A 181 -9.71 -1.20 -16.26
N VAL A 182 -10.39 -0.83 -15.16
CA VAL A 182 -11.57 0.04 -15.19
C VAL A 182 -11.26 1.52 -15.02
N LEU A 183 -10.07 1.87 -14.52
CA LEU A 183 -9.67 3.27 -14.43
C LEU A 183 -9.45 3.86 -15.83
N PRO A 184 -9.90 5.10 -16.08
CA PRO A 184 -9.75 5.75 -17.37
C PRO A 184 -8.29 6.09 -17.67
N ASP A 185 -7.98 6.24 -18.95
CA ASP A 185 -6.73 6.85 -19.39
C ASP A 185 -6.86 8.38 -19.32
N LEU A 186 -5.98 9.05 -18.57
CA LEU A 186 -5.99 10.50 -18.41
C LEU A 186 -5.44 11.24 -19.64
N SER A 187 -4.98 10.52 -20.66
CA SER A 187 -4.46 11.05 -21.93
C SER A 187 -3.25 11.98 -21.75
N HIS A 188 -2.49 11.78 -20.68
CA HIS A 188 -1.23 12.47 -20.42
C HIS A 188 -0.24 11.52 -19.73
N GLU A 189 1.04 11.84 -19.81
CA GLU A 189 2.06 11.10 -19.06
C GLU A 189 1.89 11.32 -17.55
N ALA A 190 2.18 10.30 -16.75
CA ALA A 190 2.18 10.45 -15.31
C ALA A 190 3.30 11.41 -14.89
N PRO A 191 3.00 12.43 -14.07
CA PRO A 191 4.00 13.28 -13.47
C PRO A 191 5.12 12.50 -12.76
N ILE A 192 6.30 13.11 -12.71
CA ILE A 192 7.42 12.57 -11.94
C ILE A 192 7.05 12.52 -10.45
N CYS A 193 7.39 11.44 -9.76
CA CYS A 193 7.17 11.32 -8.32
C CYS A 193 8.08 12.32 -7.57
N LEU A 194 7.51 13.17 -6.72
CA LEU A 194 8.19 14.28 -6.05
C LEU A 194 8.55 14.00 -4.58
N THR A 195 8.31 12.78 -4.10
CA THR A 195 8.75 12.34 -2.76
C THR A 195 10.27 12.49 -2.57
N ASN A 196 10.72 12.65 -1.33
CA ASN A 196 12.15 12.79 -1.03
C ASN A 196 12.94 11.54 -1.47
N ALA A 197 12.38 10.35 -1.24
CA ALA A 197 12.98 9.09 -1.69
C ALA A 197 13.13 9.04 -3.22
N ALA A 198 12.12 9.50 -3.98
CA ALA A 198 12.19 9.56 -5.44
C ALA A 198 13.24 10.57 -5.94
N LYS A 199 13.37 11.73 -5.27
CA LYS A 199 14.43 12.71 -5.56
C LYS A 199 15.81 12.12 -5.31
N GLU A 200 16.02 11.46 -4.18
CA GLU A 200 17.27 10.78 -3.84
C GLU A 200 17.64 9.70 -4.85
N PHE A 201 16.66 8.86 -5.23
CA PHE A 201 16.84 7.83 -6.25
C PHE A 201 17.39 8.42 -7.55
N ARG A 202 16.77 9.50 -8.04
CA ARG A 202 17.24 10.20 -9.25
C ARG A 202 18.61 10.83 -9.06
N ASN A 203 18.89 11.46 -7.93
CA ASN A 203 20.18 12.11 -7.67
C ASN A 203 21.35 11.13 -7.67
N VAL A 204 21.13 9.91 -7.18
CA VAL A 204 22.16 8.87 -7.10
C VAL A 204 22.31 8.11 -8.42
N ARG A 205 21.22 7.93 -9.18
CA ARG A 205 21.18 6.99 -10.32
C ARG A 205 21.02 7.63 -11.69
N THR A 206 20.74 8.93 -11.77
CA THR A 206 20.76 9.65 -13.05
C THR A 206 22.23 9.96 -13.36
N PRO A 207 22.77 9.52 -14.51
CA PRO A 207 24.10 9.94 -14.92
C PRO A 207 24.16 11.46 -14.90
N LYS A 208 25.07 12.03 -14.11
CA LYS A 208 25.46 13.43 -14.28
C LYS A 208 26.09 13.51 -15.65
N ASN A 209 25.34 13.92 -16.67
CA ASN A 209 25.89 14.07 -18.01
C ASN A 209 27.15 14.95 -17.94
N SER A 210 28.29 14.31 -18.19
CA SER A 210 29.06 14.54 -19.41
C SER A 210 28.96 15.99 -19.86
N LYS A 211 29.97 16.78 -19.49
CA LYS A 211 30.24 18.06 -20.15
C LYS A 211 30.27 17.79 -21.65
N VAL A 212 29.30 18.33 -22.38
CA VAL A 212 29.45 18.65 -23.81
C VAL A 212 30.32 19.89 -23.89
#